data_AF-A0A2N5ZRC9-F1
#
_entry.id   AF-A0A2N5ZRC9-F1
#
_cell.length_a   1.000
_cell.length_b   1.000
_cell.length_c   1.000
_cell.angle_alpha   90.00
_cell.angle_beta   90.00
_cell.angle_gamma   90.00
#
_symmetry.space_group_name_H-M   'P 1'
#
loop_
_entity.id
_entity.type
_entity.pdbx_description
1 polymer ?
#
loop_
_entity_poly.entity_id
_entity_poly.type
_entity_poly.pdbx_seq_one_letter_code
_entity_poly.pdbx_strand_id
1 'polypeptide(L)'
;MNFFKEPKNILDLFTYDLTTFFYEDYKEINSEEILDTVLIDYEKILPWKEFDVFNRVVFRVFIEKTNITGTNHINVTFYADEGYNKENIIQIIEKITRITGIDDNRKGFWSATDDEQFQKGFVDRMWTLGKNENIYSLRLTFDENQGLNLSILFFTNLLKQLGKL
;
A
#
# COMPACT_ATOMS: atom_id res chain seq x y z
N MET A 1 17.57 -18.21 -17.83
CA MET A 1 16.18 -18.71 -17.75
C MET A 1 15.59 -18.14 -16.48
N ASN A 2 14.70 -17.16 -16.61
CA ASN A 2 14.10 -16.44 -15.48
C ASN A 2 13.08 -17.34 -14.76
N PHE A 3 13.45 -17.82 -13.58
CA PHE A 3 12.52 -18.43 -12.63
C PHE A 3 11.84 -17.35 -11.79
N PHE A 4 11.15 -16.40 -12.42
CA PHE A 4 10.19 -15.59 -11.68
C PHE A 4 8.90 -16.41 -11.61
N LYS A 5 8.67 -17.07 -10.48
CA LYS A 5 7.35 -17.65 -10.18
C LYS A 5 6.35 -16.50 -10.20
N GLU A 6 5.19 -16.72 -10.82
CA GLU A 6 4.12 -15.74 -10.72
C GLU A 6 3.80 -15.46 -9.24
N PRO A 7 3.64 -14.17 -8.86
CA PRO A 7 3.35 -13.79 -7.48
C PRO A 7 2.06 -14.45 -7.03
N LYS A 8 2.07 -15.04 -5.83
CA LYS A 8 0.94 -15.81 -5.30
C LYS A 8 0.09 -14.99 -4.34
N ASN A 9 0.71 -14.06 -3.63
CA ASN A 9 0.04 -13.11 -2.76
C ASN A 9 0.43 -11.67 -3.13
N ILE A 10 -0.29 -10.70 -2.56
CA ILE A 10 -0.04 -9.28 -2.81
C ILE A 10 1.33 -8.81 -2.32
N LEU A 11 1.83 -9.36 -1.21
CA LEU A 11 3.15 -8.97 -0.67
C LEU A 11 4.28 -9.37 -1.61
N ASP A 12 4.11 -10.45 -2.38
CA ASP A 12 5.06 -10.91 -3.40
C ASP A 12 5.20 -9.91 -4.57
N LEU A 13 4.28 -8.93 -4.70
CA LEU A 13 4.39 -7.87 -5.70
C LEU A 13 5.46 -6.83 -5.35
N PHE A 14 5.81 -6.71 -4.07
CA PHE A 14 6.73 -5.69 -3.59
C PHE A 14 8.13 -6.26 -3.45
N THR A 15 9.11 -5.53 -3.96
CA THR A 15 10.53 -5.87 -3.79
C THR A 15 11.12 -5.28 -2.52
N TYR A 16 10.55 -4.17 -2.03
CA TYR A 16 10.93 -3.55 -0.78
C TYR A 16 10.47 -4.38 0.42
N ASP A 17 11.40 -4.72 1.31
CA ASP A 17 11.10 -5.44 2.54
C ASP A 17 10.45 -4.50 3.57
N LEU A 18 9.14 -4.62 3.76
CA LEU A 18 8.39 -3.86 4.78
C LEU A 18 8.84 -4.15 6.22
N THR A 19 9.57 -5.23 6.47
CA THR A 19 10.08 -5.55 7.80
C THR A 19 11.17 -4.58 8.27
N THR A 20 11.81 -3.85 7.34
CA THR A 20 12.81 -2.80 7.60
C THR A 20 12.34 -1.74 8.57
N PHE A 21 11.03 -1.49 8.62
CA PHE A 21 10.41 -0.58 9.58
C PHE A 21 10.80 -0.84 11.04
N PHE A 22 11.11 -2.09 11.42
CA PHE A 22 11.43 -2.45 12.80
C PHE A 22 12.92 -2.36 13.17
N TYR A 23 13.80 -2.17 12.21
CA TYR A 23 15.25 -2.23 12.45
C TYR A 23 16.08 -1.18 11.69
N GLU A 24 15.45 -0.35 10.87
CA GLU A 24 16.10 0.77 10.20
C GLU A 24 15.53 2.12 10.67
N ASP A 25 16.27 3.19 10.42
CA ASP A 25 15.81 4.54 10.73
C ASP A 25 14.75 5.00 9.71
N TYR A 26 13.64 5.51 10.25
CA TYR A 26 12.57 6.20 9.55
C TYR A 26 12.38 7.58 10.16
N LYS A 27 11.98 8.55 9.32
CA LYS A 27 11.73 9.91 9.77
C LYS A 27 10.27 10.04 10.22
N GLU A 28 10.03 10.43 11.47
CA GLU A 28 8.71 10.86 11.89
C GLU A 28 8.33 12.16 11.15
N ILE A 29 7.19 12.14 10.46
CA ILE A 29 6.70 13.28 9.67
C ILE A 29 5.38 13.85 10.19
N ASN A 30 4.65 13.09 11.00
CA ASN A 30 3.40 13.51 11.61
C ASN A 30 3.14 12.71 12.89
N SER A 31 2.57 13.38 13.89
CA SER A 31 2.09 12.76 15.12
C SER A 31 0.79 13.46 15.54
N GLU A 32 -0.30 12.72 15.55
CA GLU A 32 -1.63 13.23 15.88
C GLU A 32 -2.26 12.39 16.99
N GLU A 33 -2.93 13.05 17.93
CA GLU A 33 -3.71 12.39 18.96
C GLU A 33 -5.20 12.52 18.65
N ILE A 34 -5.89 11.38 18.50
CA ILE A 34 -7.34 11.33 18.25
C ILE A 34 -7.97 10.43 19.31
N LEU A 35 -8.76 11.04 20.20
CA LEU A 35 -9.44 10.35 21.31
C LEU A 35 -8.46 9.52 22.15
N ASP A 36 -8.55 8.20 22.06
CA ASP A 36 -7.75 7.24 22.82
C ASP A 36 -6.66 6.57 21.95
N THR A 37 -6.32 7.19 20.81
CA THR A 37 -5.35 6.68 19.85
C THR A 37 -4.34 7.76 19.49
N VAL A 38 -3.06 7.39 19.47
CA VAL A 38 -2.00 8.20 18.87
C VAL A 38 -1.67 7.61 17.50
N LEU A 39 -1.65 8.48 16.49
CA LEU A 39 -1.29 8.16 15.12
C LEU A 39 0.07 8.77 14.84
N ILE A 40 1.04 7.95 14.44
CA ILE A 40 2.37 8.43 14.08
C ILE A 40 2.70 7.96 12.67
N ASP A 41 3.09 8.89 11.80
CA ASP A 41 3.52 8.61 10.44
C ASP A 41 5.04 8.65 10.36
N TYR A 42 5.61 7.54 9.93
CA TYR A 42 7.04 7.35 9.71
C TYR A 42 7.32 7.19 8.22
N GLU A 43 8.16 8.06 7.66
CA GLU A 43 8.49 8.10 6.24
C GLU A 43 9.91 7.61 5.97
N LYS A 44 10.07 6.96 4.81
CA LYS A 44 11.37 6.65 4.22
C LYS A 44 11.38 6.80 2.71
N ILE A 45 12.44 7.43 2.19
CA ILE A 45 12.75 7.42 0.77
C ILE A 45 13.27 6.02 0.41
N LEU A 46 12.68 5.43 -0.62
CA LEU A 46 13.03 4.08 -1.05
C LEU A 46 14.39 4.08 -1.78
N PRO A 47 15.21 3.05 -1.59
CA PRO A 47 16.50 2.90 -2.29
C PRO A 47 16.35 2.73 -3.81
N TRP A 48 15.19 2.28 -4.28
CA TRP A 48 14.80 2.22 -5.69
C TRP A 48 13.31 2.53 -5.82
N LYS A 49 12.84 2.78 -7.05
CA LYS A 49 11.42 3.01 -7.28
C LYS A 49 10.65 1.68 -7.30
N GLU A 50 9.79 1.45 -6.32
CA GLU A 50 8.90 0.30 -6.29
C GLU A 50 7.84 0.45 -7.39
N PHE A 51 7.53 -0.63 -8.13
CA PHE A 51 6.76 -0.56 -9.39
C PHE A 51 7.27 0.47 -10.42
N ASP A 52 8.58 0.76 -10.41
CA ASP A 52 9.23 1.79 -11.24
C ASP A 52 8.69 3.22 -11.04
N VAL A 53 7.87 3.44 -10.01
CA VAL A 53 7.17 4.71 -9.81
C VAL A 53 7.21 5.22 -8.37
N PHE A 54 6.97 4.37 -7.38
CA PHE A 54 6.88 4.78 -5.98
C PHE A 54 8.28 5.02 -5.42
N ASN A 55 8.53 6.25 -4.96
CA ASN A 55 9.84 6.70 -4.49
C ASN A 55 9.95 6.77 -2.95
N ARG A 56 8.83 6.68 -2.24
CA ARG A 56 8.81 6.71 -0.77
C ARG A 56 7.69 5.84 -0.22
N VAL A 57 7.85 5.47 1.04
CA VAL A 57 6.89 4.69 1.81
C VAL A 57 6.63 5.37 3.14
N VAL A 58 5.37 5.38 3.58
CA VAL A 58 4.95 5.87 4.89
C VAL A 58 4.28 4.74 5.66
N PHE A 59 4.70 4.56 6.89
CA PHE A 59 4.11 3.66 7.86
C PHE A 59 3.32 4.49 8.86
N ARG A 60 2.00 4.33 8.85
CA ARG A 60 1.11 4.92 9.86
C ARG A 60 0.87 3.91 10.97
N VAL A 61 1.39 4.21 12.15
CA VAL A 61 1.24 3.38 13.35
C VAL A 61 0.10 3.93 14.19
N PHE A 62 -0.83 3.05 14.56
CA PHE A 62 -1.93 3.34 15.46
C PHE A 62 -1.59 2.76 16.83
N ILE A 63 -1.46 3.63 17.83
CA ILE A 63 -1.13 3.27 19.21
C ILE A 63 -2.35 3.59 20.08
N GLU A 64 -3.07 2.56 20.50
CA GLU A 64 -4.20 2.70 21.41
C GLU A 64 -3.71 2.87 22.84
N LYS A 65 -4.11 3.96 23.51
CA LYS A 65 -3.62 4.30 24.86
C LYS A 65 -4.11 3.34 25.94
N THR A 66 -5.29 2.75 25.77
CA THR A 66 -5.85 1.74 26.68
C THR A 66 -5.38 0.32 26.40
N ASN A 67 -4.64 0.10 25.31
CA ASN A 67 -4.29 -1.24 24.87
C ASN A 67 -3.01 -1.75 25.55
N ILE A 68 -3.20 -2.32 26.74
CA ILE A 68 -2.17 -3.01 27.54
C ILE A 68 -1.62 -4.25 26.79
N THR A 69 -2.30 -4.73 25.74
CA THR A 69 -1.94 -5.95 24.99
C THR A 69 -0.98 -5.73 23.82
N GLY A 70 -0.68 -4.47 23.45
CA GLY A 70 0.39 -4.13 22.50
C GLY A 70 0.08 -4.39 21.01
N THR A 71 -1.20 -4.43 20.61
CA THR A 71 -1.57 -4.53 19.19
C THR A 71 -1.59 -3.16 18.54
N ASN A 72 -0.49 -2.76 17.92
CA ASN A 72 -0.47 -1.59 17.05
C ASN A 72 -0.93 -2.00 15.64
N HIS A 73 -1.89 -1.26 15.08
CA HIS A 73 -2.20 -1.38 13.66
C HIS A 73 -1.17 -0.59 12.86
N ILE A 74 -0.80 -1.10 11.69
CA ILE A 74 0.15 -0.43 10.80
C ILE A 74 -0.48 -0.40 9.42
N ASN A 75 -0.58 0.79 8.84
CA ASN A 75 -0.93 0.98 7.44
C ASN A 75 0.33 1.38 6.70
N VAL A 76 0.51 0.83 5.50
CA VAL A 76 1.64 1.14 4.65
C VAL A 76 1.12 1.84 3.41
N THR A 77 1.66 3.00 3.10
CA THR A 77 1.34 3.70 1.86
C THR A 77 2.61 4.00 1.08
N PHE A 78 2.67 3.48 -0.15
CA PHE A 78 3.67 3.85 -1.14
C PHE A 78 3.20 5.10 -1.87
N TYR A 79 4.10 6.05 -2.06
CA TYR A 79 3.81 7.31 -2.76
C TYR A 79 4.75 7.50 -3.94
N ALA A 80 4.22 8.13 -4.98
CA ALA A 80 4.96 8.69 -6.09
C ALA A 80 4.50 10.16 -6.23
N ASP A 81 5.35 11.07 -5.76
CA ASP A 81 5.05 12.51 -5.83
C ASP A 81 5.24 13.05 -7.26
N GLU A 82 6.06 12.39 -8.07
CA GLU A 82 6.33 12.75 -9.46
C GLU A 82 6.70 11.52 -10.32
N GLY A 83 6.63 11.67 -11.65
CA GLY A 83 7.12 10.67 -12.60
C GLY A 83 6.21 9.47 -12.83
N TYR A 84 4.99 9.47 -12.31
CA TYR A 84 3.96 8.52 -12.69
C TYR A 84 3.35 8.87 -14.05
N ASN A 85 3.00 7.86 -14.83
CA ASN A 85 2.22 7.98 -16.05
C ASN A 85 1.10 6.93 -16.09
N LYS A 86 0.26 7.00 -17.13
CA LYS A 86 -0.84 6.08 -17.35
C LYS A 86 -0.36 4.62 -17.39
N GLU A 87 0.77 4.36 -18.05
CA GLU A 87 1.34 3.02 -18.18
C GLU A 87 1.74 2.44 -16.82
N ASN A 88 2.30 3.23 -15.90
CA ASN A 88 2.61 2.78 -14.54
C ASN A 88 1.34 2.36 -13.80
N ILE A 89 0.28 3.17 -13.88
CA ILE A 89 -1.00 2.89 -13.20
C ILE A 89 -1.64 1.62 -13.77
N ILE A 90 -1.65 1.47 -15.10
CA ILE A 90 -2.14 0.26 -15.76
C ILE A 90 -1.37 -0.97 -15.24
N GLN A 91 -0.04 -0.93 -15.24
CA GLN A 91 0.78 -2.06 -14.81
C GLN A 91 0.50 -2.46 -13.36
N ILE A 92 0.32 -1.49 -12.46
CA ILE A 92 -0.01 -1.76 -11.06
C ILE A 92 -1.38 -2.43 -10.95
N ILE A 93 -2.41 -1.87 -11.61
CA ILE A 93 -3.77 -2.43 -11.62
C ILE A 93 -3.76 -3.85 -12.18
N GLU A 94 -3.10 -4.08 -13.31
CA GLU A 94 -3.06 -5.41 -13.92
C GLU A 94 -2.36 -6.44 -13.03
N LYS A 95 -1.26 -6.07 -12.37
CA LYS A 95 -0.55 -6.94 -11.42
C LYS A 95 -1.43 -7.29 -10.22
N ILE A 96 -2.12 -6.31 -9.63
CA ILE A 96 -3.03 -6.52 -8.51
C ILE A 96 -4.21 -7.40 -8.94
N THR A 97 -4.89 -7.05 -10.03
CA THR A 97 -6.06 -7.78 -10.55
C THR A 97 -5.75 -9.23 -10.91
N ARG A 98 -4.54 -9.56 -11.35
CA ARG A 98 -4.14 -10.97 -11.59
C ARG A 98 -4.18 -11.82 -10.31
N ILE A 99 -3.93 -11.21 -9.15
CA ILE A 99 -3.90 -11.89 -7.86
C ILE A 99 -5.27 -11.83 -7.19
N THR A 100 -5.91 -10.67 -7.18
CA THR A 100 -7.10 -10.40 -6.38
C THR A 100 -8.41 -10.55 -7.15
N GLY A 101 -8.35 -10.51 -8.49
CA GLY A 101 -9.52 -10.44 -9.34
C GLY A 101 -10.10 -9.03 -9.44
N ILE A 102 -11.43 -8.95 -9.47
CA ILE A 102 -12.17 -7.70 -9.62
C ILE A 102 -12.09 -6.87 -8.33
N ASP A 103 -12.12 -5.55 -8.49
CA ASP A 103 -12.15 -4.60 -7.38
C ASP A 103 -13.56 -4.46 -6.77
N ASP A 104 -13.67 -3.71 -5.68
CA ASP A 104 -14.91 -3.49 -4.93
C ASP A 104 -15.99 -2.76 -5.76
N ASN A 105 -15.58 -2.09 -6.84
CA ASN A 105 -16.45 -1.44 -7.83
C ASN A 105 -16.77 -2.35 -9.04
N ARG A 106 -16.45 -3.64 -8.96
CA ARG A 106 -16.62 -4.66 -10.02
C ARG A 106 -15.80 -4.40 -11.29
N LYS A 107 -14.68 -3.68 -11.17
CA LYS A 107 -13.74 -3.45 -12.28
C LYS A 107 -12.61 -4.49 -12.24
N GLY A 108 -12.36 -5.13 -13.37
CA GLY A 108 -11.24 -6.04 -13.59
C GLY A 108 -10.02 -5.30 -14.13
N PHE A 109 -9.44 -5.81 -15.23
CA PHE A 109 -8.34 -5.13 -15.92
C PHE A 109 -8.72 -3.72 -16.37
N TRP A 110 -7.71 -2.92 -16.72
CA TRP A 110 -7.90 -1.55 -17.20
C TRP A 110 -8.96 -1.47 -18.29
N SER A 111 -9.87 -0.52 -18.16
CA SER A 111 -11.06 -0.38 -19.00
C SER A 111 -11.22 1.05 -19.54
N ALA A 112 -12.15 1.24 -20.48
CA ALA A 112 -12.48 2.56 -21.01
C ALA A 112 -12.97 3.54 -19.92
N THR A 113 -13.64 3.04 -18.88
CA THR A 113 -14.04 3.86 -17.73
C THR A 113 -12.83 4.35 -16.93
N ASP A 114 -11.77 3.56 -16.84
CA ASP A 114 -10.53 3.98 -16.19
C ASP A 114 -9.80 5.03 -17.03
N ASP A 115 -9.87 4.94 -18.36
CA ASP A 115 -9.37 5.99 -19.27
C ASP A 115 -10.08 7.32 -19.08
N GLU A 116 -11.41 7.31 -19.03
CA GLU A 116 -12.20 8.52 -18.77
C GLU A 116 -11.88 9.14 -17.40
N GLN A 117 -11.67 8.30 -16.39
CA GLN A 117 -11.29 8.71 -15.04
C GLN A 117 -9.90 9.33 -15.01
N PHE A 118 -8.92 8.67 -15.63
CA PHE A 118 -7.56 9.20 -15.76
C PHE A 118 -7.53 10.56 -16.47
N GLN A 119 -8.31 10.72 -17.55
CA GLN A 119 -8.44 12.00 -18.26
C GLN A 119 -9.08 13.11 -17.42
N LYS A 120 -9.92 12.74 -16.43
CA LYS A 120 -10.49 13.67 -15.44
C LYS A 120 -9.55 13.95 -14.27
N GLY A 121 -8.32 13.46 -14.30
CA GLY A 121 -7.32 13.68 -13.27
C GLY A 121 -7.49 12.81 -12.02
N PHE A 122 -8.31 11.75 -12.08
CA PHE A 122 -8.57 10.93 -10.89
C PHE A 122 -8.84 9.46 -11.22
N VAL A 123 -8.11 8.53 -10.61
CA VAL A 123 -8.38 7.08 -10.66
C VAL A 123 -8.38 6.54 -9.23
N ASP A 124 -9.39 5.75 -8.87
CA ASP A 124 -9.48 5.10 -7.57
C ASP A 124 -9.91 3.64 -7.74
N ARG A 125 -9.12 2.74 -7.17
CA ARG A 125 -9.34 1.29 -7.19
C ARG A 125 -9.13 0.74 -5.79
N MET A 126 -10.08 -0.06 -5.31
CA MET A 126 -10.01 -0.65 -3.97
C MET A 126 -10.34 -2.13 -4.04
N TRP A 127 -9.53 -2.95 -3.38
CA TRP A 127 -9.76 -4.39 -3.23
C TRP A 127 -9.82 -4.72 -1.74
N THR A 128 -10.95 -5.23 -1.29
CA THR A 128 -11.06 -5.83 0.04
C THR A 128 -10.67 -7.30 -0.02
N LEU A 129 -9.56 -7.63 0.64
CA LEU A 129 -8.94 -8.96 0.63
C LEU A 129 -9.31 -9.62 1.96
N GLY A 130 -10.11 -10.68 1.92
CA GLY A 130 -10.63 -11.31 3.13
C GLY A 130 -9.55 -11.81 4.10
N LYS A 131 -9.95 -12.26 5.29
CA LYS A 131 -9.08 -12.65 6.43
C LYS A 131 -7.93 -13.61 6.13
N ASN A 132 -7.94 -14.30 5.00
CA ASN A 132 -6.94 -15.30 4.65
C ASN A 132 -5.60 -14.70 4.16
N GLU A 133 -5.57 -13.41 3.79
CA GLU A 133 -4.41 -12.80 3.10
C GLU A 133 -3.51 -11.93 3.99
N ASN A 134 -3.74 -11.86 5.31
CA ASN A 134 -3.05 -10.94 6.26
C ASN A 134 -3.22 -9.43 5.98
N ILE A 135 -3.54 -9.07 4.74
CA ILE A 135 -3.97 -7.77 4.24
C ILE A 135 -5.49 -7.72 4.27
N TYR A 136 -6.04 -6.67 4.84
CA TYR A 136 -7.47 -6.34 4.82
C TYR A 136 -7.90 -5.68 3.51
N SER A 137 -7.13 -4.68 3.06
CA SER A 137 -7.45 -4.02 1.80
C SER A 137 -6.24 -3.42 1.13
N LEU A 138 -6.37 -3.25 -0.18
CA LEU A 138 -5.51 -2.45 -1.03
C LEU A 138 -6.32 -1.30 -1.61
N ARG A 139 -5.71 -0.12 -1.70
CA ARG A 139 -6.28 1.02 -2.41
C ARG A 139 -5.22 1.71 -3.26
N LEU A 140 -5.45 1.78 -4.56
CA LEU A 140 -4.66 2.58 -5.49
C LEU A 140 -5.43 3.86 -5.81
N THR A 141 -4.82 5.00 -5.54
CA THR A 141 -5.41 6.30 -5.87
C THR A 141 -4.41 7.12 -6.66
N PHE A 142 -4.86 7.63 -7.80
CA PHE A 142 -4.21 8.69 -8.56
C PHE A 142 -5.10 9.93 -8.49
N ASP A 143 -4.50 11.06 -8.14
CA ASP A 143 -5.10 12.38 -8.21
C ASP A 143 -4.06 13.32 -8.84
N GLU A 144 -4.46 14.12 -9.85
CA GLU A 144 -3.53 14.99 -10.57
C GLU A 144 -2.85 16.04 -9.67
N ASN A 145 -3.45 16.39 -8.53
CA ASN A 145 -2.94 17.37 -7.59
C ASN A 145 -2.23 16.73 -6.38
N GLN A 146 -2.53 15.47 -6.05
CA GLN A 146 -1.97 14.78 -4.87
C GLN A 146 -0.97 13.68 -5.21
N GLY A 147 -0.87 13.28 -6.47
CA GLY A 147 0.03 12.24 -6.93
C GLY A 147 -0.59 10.84 -6.97
N LEU A 148 0.28 9.83 -7.10
CA LEU A 148 -0.10 8.42 -7.12
C LEU A 148 0.28 7.77 -5.78
N ASN A 149 -0.66 7.06 -5.17
CA ASN A 149 -0.41 6.30 -3.95
C ASN A 149 -1.05 4.91 -3.99
N LEU A 150 -0.38 3.95 -3.34
CA LEU A 150 -0.88 2.60 -3.09
C LEU A 150 -0.84 2.33 -1.59
N SER A 151 -2.02 2.22 -0.99
CA SER A 151 -2.20 1.96 0.44
C SER A 151 -2.54 0.49 0.70
N ILE A 152 -1.93 -0.07 1.73
CA ILE A 152 -2.12 -1.43 2.23
C ILE A 152 -2.55 -1.34 3.69
N LEU A 153 -3.73 -1.87 3.99
CA LEU A 153 -4.26 -2.00 5.34
C LEU A 153 -4.10 -3.45 5.80
N PHE A 154 -3.40 -3.68 6.90
CA PHE A 154 -3.16 -5.02 7.45
C PHE A 154 -4.19 -5.38 8.53
N PHE A 155 -4.63 -6.66 8.58
CA PHE A 155 -5.62 -7.11 9.58
C PHE A 155 -5.13 -6.99 11.02
N THR A 156 -3.84 -7.24 11.30
CA THR A 156 -3.27 -7.12 12.65
C THR A 156 -1.74 -7.24 12.61
N ASN A 157 -1.04 -6.38 13.36
CA ASN A 157 0.37 -6.44 13.74
C ASN A 157 1.32 -7.07 12.69
N LEU A 158 1.86 -6.24 11.79
CA LEU A 158 2.87 -6.59 10.78
C LEU A 158 3.95 -7.55 11.34
N LEU A 159 4.37 -7.35 12.60
CA LEU A 159 5.29 -8.22 13.35
C LEU A 159 4.89 -9.70 13.44
N LYS A 160 3.62 -9.99 13.77
CA LYS A 160 3.12 -11.37 13.91
C LYS A 160 3.01 -12.04 12.53
N GLN A 161 2.71 -11.24 11.51
CA GLN A 161 2.51 -11.72 10.15
C GLN A 161 3.83 -12.00 9.42
N LEU A 162 4.92 -11.35 9.83
CA LEU A 162 6.27 -11.58 9.29
C LEU A 162 7.03 -12.71 10.02
N GLY A 163 6.38 -13.42 10.95
CA GLY A 163 6.98 -14.54 11.68
C GLY A 163 8.13 -14.15 12.62
N LYS A 164 8.14 -12.90 13.11
CA LYS A 164 9.17 -12.36 14.01
C LYS A 164 8.70 -12.27 15.48
N LEU A 165 7.63 -12.98 15.84
CA LEU A 165 7.15 -13.25 17.20
C LEU A 165 7.05 -14.76 17.43
#